data_AF-A0AA91YWD4-F1
#
_entry.id   AF-A0AA91YWD4-F1
#
_cell.length_a   1.000
_cell.length_b   1.000
_cell.length_c   1.000
_cell.angle_alpha   90.00
_cell.angle_beta   90.00
_cell.angle_gamma   90.00
#
_symmetry.space_group_name_H-M   'P 1'
#
loop_
_entity.id
_entity.type
_entity.pdbx_description
1 polymer ?
#
loop_
_entity_poly.entity_id
_entity_poly.type
_entity_poly.pdbx_seq_one_letter_code
_entity_poly.pdbx_strand_id
1 'polypeptide(L)'
;MLSPSRTMVNSSGRRRHDNVGYKSTDRSRLNALVAQKGNCDDIIIVKHGLLTDTSFTNLAIFDGKHWVTPRHPLLPGTKRAALLDKGMIQKADITLEDLRNANKVSLFNAMIDFGEIEIVIEHVHFEHALFLLIYKIFYGCSEHGY
;
A
#
# COMPACT_ATOMS: atom_id res chain seq x y z
N MET A 1 -25.74 53.09 29.23
CA MET A 1 -24.30 52.85 29.41
C MET A 1 -24.10 51.66 30.34
N LEU A 2 -23.49 50.60 29.79
CA LEU A 2 -22.68 49.54 30.40
C LEU A 2 -23.03 48.97 31.79
N SER A 3 -23.42 47.69 31.79
CA SER A 3 -22.69 46.61 32.48
C SER A 3 -23.25 45.25 32.05
N PRO A 4 -22.48 44.40 31.34
CA PRO A 4 -22.75 42.97 31.32
C PRO A 4 -21.81 42.22 32.25
N SER A 5 -22.43 41.35 33.02
CA SER A 5 -21.84 40.43 33.98
C SER A 5 -20.77 39.52 33.35
N ARG A 6 -19.66 39.46 34.09
CA ARG A 6 -18.63 38.42 34.17
C ARG A 6 -19.10 37.05 33.62
N THR A 7 -18.56 36.64 32.48
CA THR A 7 -18.54 35.22 32.06
C THR A 7 -17.09 34.75 32.00
N MET A 8 -16.86 33.61 32.66
CA MET A 8 -15.57 32.99 32.92
C MET A 8 -14.86 32.57 31.63
N VAL A 9 -13.55 32.80 31.62
CA VAL A 9 -12.60 32.22 30.67
C VAL A 9 -12.41 30.75 31.06
N ASN A 10 -12.81 29.81 30.22
CA ASN A 10 -12.38 28.41 30.33
C ASN A 10 -11.37 28.09 29.23
N SER A 11 -10.10 28.38 29.56
CA SER A 11 -8.96 27.75 28.94
C SER A 11 -9.00 26.23 29.17
N SER A 12 -8.76 25.48 28.08
CA SER A 12 -8.09 24.17 28.01
C SER A 12 -8.91 23.09 27.28
N GLY A 13 -8.28 22.50 26.26
CA GLY A 13 -8.84 21.37 25.53
C GLY A 13 -8.35 21.29 24.10
N ARG A 14 -7.03 21.17 23.91
CA ARG A 14 -6.39 20.83 22.62
C ARG A 14 -7.23 19.78 21.89
N ARG A 15 -7.56 20.06 20.62
CA ARG A 15 -7.99 19.08 19.64
C ARG A 15 -6.99 17.92 19.64
N ARG A 16 -7.34 16.82 20.30
CA ARG A 16 -6.64 15.55 20.16
C ARG A 16 -7.15 14.90 18.88
N HIS A 17 -6.59 15.33 17.75
CA HIS A 17 -6.58 14.53 16.55
C HIS A 17 -5.50 13.46 16.75
N ASP A 18 -5.75 12.54 17.69
CA ASP A 18 -4.84 11.43 17.96
C ASP A 18 -5.18 10.33 16.95
N ASN A 19 -4.64 10.45 15.73
CA ASN A 19 -4.34 9.25 14.95
C ASN A 19 -3.11 9.45 14.07
N VAL A 20 -2.02 9.90 14.71
CA VAL A 20 -0.68 9.76 14.16
C VAL A 20 -0.01 8.57 14.84
N GLY A 21 0.26 7.56 14.04
CA GLY A 21 1.19 6.50 14.39
C GLY A 21 0.51 5.22 14.85
N TYR A 22 0.08 4.41 13.89
CA TYR A 22 0.36 2.98 14.00
C TYR A 22 1.88 2.81 13.96
N LYS A 23 2.54 3.15 15.07
CA LYS A 23 3.95 2.91 15.29
C LYS A 23 4.11 1.40 15.21
N SER A 24 4.62 0.97 14.07
CA SER A 24 5.36 -0.26 13.84
C SER A 24 5.99 -0.80 15.13
N THR A 25 5.37 -1.77 15.78
CA THR A 25 6.06 -2.52 16.86
C THR A 25 5.74 -3.99 16.81
N ASP A 26 4.52 -4.39 16.41
CA ASP A 26 4.25 -5.80 16.13
C ASP A 26 4.31 -6.12 14.63
N ARG A 27 5.55 -6.22 14.12
CA ARG A 27 5.81 -6.76 12.78
C ARG A 27 5.79 -8.29 12.74
N SER A 28 5.51 -8.99 13.85
CA SER A 28 5.57 -10.46 13.86
C SER A 28 4.63 -11.08 12.83
N ARG A 29 3.41 -10.55 12.72
CA ARG A 29 2.41 -10.98 11.72
C ARG A 29 2.86 -10.71 10.29
N LEU A 30 3.46 -9.53 10.06
CA LEU A 30 3.99 -9.17 8.75
C LEU A 30 5.19 -10.05 8.38
N ASN A 31 6.11 -10.27 9.31
CA ASN A 31 7.27 -11.13 9.15
C ASN A 31 6.85 -12.58 8.89
N ALA A 32 5.80 -13.08 9.56
CA ALA A 32 5.25 -14.40 9.32
C ALA A 32 4.65 -14.54 7.92
N LEU A 33 4.04 -13.48 7.39
CA LEU A 33 3.59 -13.44 5.99
C LEU A 33 4.77 -13.37 5.02
N VAL A 34 5.78 -12.53 5.31
CA VAL A 34 6.99 -12.42 4.49
C VAL A 34 7.78 -13.72 4.45
N ALA A 35 7.82 -14.47 5.56
CA ALA A 35 8.47 -15.78 5.62
C ALA A 35 7.82 -16.81 4.69
N GLN A 36 6.57 -16.60 4.29
CA GLN A 36 5.88 -17.48 3.35
C GLN A 36 6.29 -17.20 1.91
N LYS A 37 6.93 -16.06 1.59
CA LYS A 37 7.26 -15.64 0.21
C LYS A 37 8.03 -16.68 -0.60
N GLY A 38 8.78 -17.59 0.04
CA GLY A 38 9.60 -18.55 -0.68
C GLY A 38 10.67 -17.84 -1.52
N ASN A 39 10.77 -18.19 -2.80
CA ASN A 39 11.79 -17.65 -3.73
C ASN A 39 11.41 -16.29 -4.35
N CYS A 40 10.54 -15.55 -3.69
CA CYS A 40 9.90 -14.36 -4.22
C CYS A 40 10.47 -13.08 -3.62
N ASP A 41 10.45 -11.99 -4.40
CA ASP A 41 10.98 -10.72 -3.93
C ASP A 41 10.11 -10.12 -2.80
N ASP A 42 8.78 -10.09 -2.95
CA ASP A 42 7.83 -9.51 -1.97
C ASP A 42 6.46 -10.20 -2.00
N ILE A 43 5.53 -9.84 -1.12
CA ILE A 43 4.17 -10.39 -1.01
C ILE A 43 3.08 -9.34 -1.29
N ILE A 44 1.94 -9.69 -1.92
CA ILE A 44 0.71 -8.88 -1.87
C ILE A 44 -0.15 -9.38 -0.73
N ILE A 45 -0.55 -8.47 0.16
CA ILE A 45 -1.35 -8.81 1.32
C ILE A 45 -2.82 -8.60 1.00
N VAL A 46 -3.61 -9.66 1.19
CA VAL A 46 -5.06 -9.64 1.05
C VAL A 46 -5.70 -9.82 2.43
N LYS A 47 -6.69 -8.99 2.73
CA LYS A 47 -7.45 -9.03 3.97
C LYS A 47 -8.94 -8.96 3.66
N HIS A 48 -9.70 -9.92 4.17
CA HIS A 48 -11.14 -10.04 3.90
C HIS A 48 -11.48 -10.06 2.39
N GLY A 49 -10.64 -10.72 1.59
CA GLY A 49 -10.83 -10.81 0.13
C GLY A 49 -10.39 -9.57 -0.66
N LEU A 50 -9.90 -8.52 0.00
CA LEU A 50 -9.45 -7.29 -0.64
C LEU A 50 -7.94 -7.10 -0.54
N LEU A 51 -7.32 -6.62 -1.61
CA LEU A 51 -5.92 -6.21 -1.62
C LEU A 51 -5.70 -5.06 -0.62
N THR A 52 -4.48 -4.98 -0.10
CA THR A 52 -4.07 -3.92 0.84
C THR A 52 -2.75 -3.27 0.42
N ASP A 53 -1.62 -3.89 0.73
CA ASP A 53 -0.26 -3.40 0.47
C ASP A 53 0.66 -4.57 0.14
N THR A 54 1.92 -4.28 -0.14
CA THR A 54 2.99 -5.27 -0.04
C THR A 54 3.64 -5.27 1.34
N SER A 55 4.73 -6.02 1.56
CA SER A 55 5.38 -6.00 2.87
C SER A 55 6.03 -4.66 3.22
N PHE A 56 6.35 -3.82 2.22
CA PHE A 56 7.00 -2.52 2.44
C PHE A 56 6.53 -1.37 1.52
N THR A 57 5.61 -1.63 0.57
CA THR A 57 5.11 -0.62 -0.36
C THR A 57 3.59 -0.54 -0.37
N ASN A 58 3.07 0.64 -0.71
CA ASN A 58 1.73 0.74 -1.27
C ASN A 58 1.77 0.25 -2.72
N LEU A 59 0.63 -0.16 -3.24
CA LEU A 59 0.48 -0.55 -4.64
C LEU A 59 -0.71 0.10 -5.32
N ALA A 60 -0.66 0.13 -6.64
CA ALA A 60 -1.81 0.39 -7.50
C ALA A 60 -1.81 -0.61 -8.66
N ILE A 61 -2.99 -1.03 -9.12
CA ILE A 61 -3.15 -1.84 -10.32
C ILE A 61 -3.65 -0.95 -11.47
N PHE A 62 -3.28 -1.31 -12.69
CA PHE A 62 -3.78 -0.67 -13.90
C PHE A 62 -4.87 -1.52 -14.53
N ASP A 63 -6.10 -1.02 -14.59
CA ASP A 63 -7.28 -1.71 -15.14
C ASP A 63 -7.41 -1.58 -16.69
N GLY A 64 -6.37 -1.04 -17.33
CA GLY A 64 -6.35 -0.72 -18.76
C GLY A 64 -6.76 0.73 -19.08
N LYS A 65 -7.30 1.48 -18.11
CA LYS A 65 -7.71 2.89 -18.27
C LYS A 65 -7.22 3.78 -17.13
N HIS A 66 -7.33 3.30 -15.91
CA HIS A 66 -7.04 4.04 -14.69
C HIS A 66 -6.13 3.23 -13.77
N TRP A 67 -5.38 3.96 -12.95
CA TRP A 67 -4.67 3.40 -11.83
C TRP A 67 -5.57 3.42 -10.59
N VAL A 68 -5.78 2.25 -10.00
CA VAL A 68 -6.57 2.11 -8.78
C VAL A 68 -5.71 1.52 -7.66
N THR A 69 -5.79 2.11 -6.47
CA THR A 69 -5.08 1.69 -5.27
C THR A 69 -6.09 1.19 -4.23
N PRO A 70 -5.72 0.21 -3.39
CA PRO A 70 -6.61 -0.29 -2.36
C PRO A 70 -7.20 0.82 -1.49
N ARG A 71 -8.52 0.79 -1.28
CA ARG A 71 -9.24 1.75 -0.43
C ARG A 71 -8.74 1.69 1.02
N HIS A 72 -8.44 0.49 1.47
CA HIS A 72 -8.04 0.17 2.84
C HIS A 72 -6.60 -0.39 2.89
N PRO A 73 -5.56 0.43 2.71
CA PRO A 73 -4.18 -0.03 2.89
C PRO A 73 -3.92 -0.34 4.38
N LEU A 74 -2.99 -1.25 4.65
CA LEU A 74 -2.37 -1.42 5.97
C LEU A 74 -1.64 -0.16 6.41
N LEU A 75 -0.90 0.48 5.49
CA LEU A 75 -0.14 1.69 5.77
C LEU A 75 -0.62 2.87 4.90
N PRO A 76 -1.18 3.94 5.48
CA PRO A 76 -1.59 5.12 4.72
C PRO A 76 -0.35 5.95 4.34
N GLY A 77 0.37 5.54 3.28
CA GLY A 77 1.62 6.18 2.86
C GLY A 77 1.43 7.61 2.35
N THR A 78 2.43 8.46 2.61
CA THR A 78 2.45 9.87 2.20
C THR A 78 2.46 10.03 0.68
N LYS A 79 3.24 9.22 -0.04
CA LYS A 79 3.25 9.22 -1.51
C LYS A 79 1.89 8.81 -2.09
N ARG A 80 1.23 7.80 -1.51
CA ARG A 80 -0.15 7.42 -1.87
C ARG A 80 -1.12 8.58 -1.72
N ALA A 81 -1.08 9.29 -0.59
CA ALA A 81 -1.93 10.47 -0.36
C ALA A 81 -1.70 11.55 -1.43
N ALA A 82 -0.44 11.88 -1.73
CA ALA A 82 -0.12 12.87 -2.76
C ALA A 82 -0.59 12.48 -4.17
N LEU A 83 -0.49 11.19 -4.54
CA LEU A 83 -0.97 10.69 -5.83
C LEU A 83 -2.50 10.75 -5.95
N LEU A 84 -3.21 10.47 -4.85
CA LEU A 84 -4.66 10.59 -4.77
C LEU A 84 -5.10 12.06 -4.90
N ASP A 85 -4.44 12.97 -4.20
CA ASP A 85 -4.77 14.41 -4.23
C ASP A 85 -4.55 15.01 -5.63
N LYS A 86 -3.56 14.50 -6.38
CA LYS A 86 -3.30 14.86 -7.77
C LYS A 86 -4.25 14.19 -8.78
N GLY A 87 -5.10 13.26 -8.34
CA GLY A 87 -5.98 12.48 -9.21
C GLY A 87 -5.24 11.49 -10.12
N MET A 88 -3.97 11.17 -9.83
CA MET A 88 -3.18 10.22 -10.63
C MET A 88 -3.59 8.76 -10.40
N ILE A 89 -4.09 8.46 -9.20
CA ILE A 89 -4.64 7.15 -8.83
C ILE A 89 -5.98 7.35 -8.12
N GLN A 90 -6.83 6.32 -8.09
CA GLN A 90 -8.15 6.34 -7.45
C GLN A 90 -8.28 5.24 -6.39
N LYS A 91 -9.06 5.46 -5.33
CA LYS A 91 -9.32 4.41 -4.32
C LYS A 91 -10.40 3.46 -4.81
N ALA A 92 -10.14 2.16 -4.73
CA ALA A 92 -11.12 1.12 -5.02
C ALA A 92 -11.04 -0.03 -4.00
N ASP A 93 -12.14 -0.75 -3.82
CA ASP A 93 -12.10 -2.06 -3.20
C ASP A 93 -11.66 -3.04 -4.28
N ILE A 94 -10.44 -3.56 -4.15
CA ILE A 94 -9.77 -4.33 -5.20
C ILE A 94 -9.71 -5.79 -4.74
N THR A 95 -10.35 -6.66 -5.49
CA THR A 95 -10.36 -8.10 -5.26
C THR A 95 -9.17 -8.78 -5.94
N LEU A 96 -8.98 -10.07 -5.64
CA LEU A 96 -8.02 -10.90 -6.37
C LEU A 96 -8.37 -11.07 -7.84
N GLU A 97 -9.66 -11.08 -8.18
CA GLU A 97 -10.11 -11.16 -9.58
C GLU A 97 -9.76 -9.89 -10.35
N ASP A 98 -9.94 -8.72 -9.71
CA ASP A 98 -9.51 -7.44 -10.28
C ASP A 98 -7.99 -7.42 -10.53
N LEU A 99 -7.21 -7.95 -9.58
CA LEU A 99 -5.77 -8.11 -9.77
C LEU A 99 -5.46 -9.01 -10.97
N ARG A 100 -6.09 -10.20 -11.07
CA ARG A 100 -5.89 -11.13 -12.21
C ARG A 100 -6.23 -10.50 -13.56
N ASN A 101 -7.18 -9.58 -13.60
CA ASN A 101 -7.64 -8.90 -14.80
C ASN A 101 -6.86 -7.60 -15.09
N ALA A 102 -6.00 -7.16 -14.18
CA ALA A 102 -5.18 -5.98 -14.37
C ALA A 102 -4.07 -6.22 -15.40
N ASN A 103 -3.63 -5.16 -16.07
CA ASN A 103 -2.48 -5.25 -16.98
C ASN A 103 -1.17 -5.34 -16.21
N LYS A 104 -1.05 -4.52 -15.15
CA LYS A 104 0.18 -4.39 -14.35
C LYS A 104 -0.09 -3.79 -12.98
N VAL A 105 0.87 -3.94 -12.08
CA VAL A 105 0.92 -3.39 -10.72
C VAL A 105 2.08 -2.42 -10.62
N SER A 106 1.89 -1.23 -10.05
CA SER A 106 2.98 -0.33 -9.67
C SER A 106 3.17 -0.36 -8.16
N LEU A 107 4.42 -0.50 -7.72
CA LEU A 107 4.82 -0.44 -6.31
C LEU A 107 5.43 0.91 -6.00
N PHE A 108 5.05 1.52 -4.87
CA PHE A 108 5.57 2.83 -4.48
C PHE A 108 5.50 3.05 -2.98
N ASN A 109 6.42 3.85 -2.46
CA ASN A 109 6.41 4.32 -1.07
C ASN A 109 7.12 5.68 -1.00
N ALA A 110 7.52 6.16 0.18
CA ALA A 110 8.24 7.44 0.26
C ALA A 110 9.55 7.47 -0.55
N MET A 111 10.22 6.33 -0.72
CA MET A 111 11.54 6.20 -1.34
C MET A 111 11.48 5.73 -2.81
N ILE A 112 10.42 5.02 -3.20
CA ILE A 112 10.23 4.47 -4.55
C ILE A 112 9.16 5.27 -5.26
N ASP A 113 9.48 5.86 -6.42
CA ASP A 113 8.55 6.69 -7.17
C ASP A 113 7.49 5.87 -7.90
N PHE A 114 6.35 6.52 -8.16
CA PHE A 114 5.25 5.89 -8.88
C PHE A 114 5.66 5.63 -10.33
N GLY A 115 5.51 4.39 -10.79
CA GLY A 115 5.96 3.96 -12.12
C GLY A 115 7.44 3.56 -12.20
N GLU A 116 8.22 3.68 -11.12
CA GLU A 116 9.62 3.23 -11.09
C GLU A 116 9.71 1.70 -11.08
N ILE A 117 8.83 1.05 -10.30
CA ILE A 117 8.67 -0.40 -10.27
C ILE A 117 7.28 -0.73 -10.77
N GLU A 118 7.21 -1.38 -11.93
CA GLU A 118 5.99 -1.90 -12.52
C GLU A 118 6.12 -3.39 -12.87
N ILE A 119 5.12 -4.16 -12.46
CA ILE A 119 5.05 -5.62 -12.58
C ILE A 119 3.90 -5.94 -13.53
N VAL A 120 4.19 -6.52 -14.68
CA VAL A 120 3.14 -7.09 -15.55
C VAL A 120 2.46 -8.28 -14.88
N ILE A 121 1.16 -8.45 -15.11
CA ILE A 121 0.37 -9.43 -14.34
C ILE A 121 0.84 -10.87 -14.51
N GLU A 122 1.45 -11.20 -15.65
CA GLU A 122 2.08 -12.50 -15.93
C GLU A 122 3.22 -12.88 -14.97
N HIS A 123 3.83 -11.89 -14.31
CA HIS A 123 4.84 -12.11 -13.28
C HIS A 123 4.26 -12.17 -11.86
N VAL A 124 2.94 -12.02 -11.71
CA VAL A 124 2.23 -12.18 -10.44
C VAL A 124 1.72 -13.61 -10.35
N HIS A 125 2.23 -14.38 -9.40
CA HIS A 125 1.76 -15.73 -9.18
C HIS A 125 0.70 -15.79 -8.08
N PHE A 126 -0.19 -16.77 -8.16
CA PHE A 126 -1.33 -16.92 -7.27
C PHE A 126 -1.34 -18.31 -6.64
N GLU A 127 -1.02 -18.40 -5.34
CA GLU A 127 -1.00 -19.67 -4.58
C GLU A 127 -2.19 -19.80 -3.62
N HIS A 128 -2.65 -21.05 -3.42
CA HIS A 128 -3.99 -21.38 -2.88
C HIS A 128 -4.17 -21.23 -1.37
N ALA A 129 -3.15 -20.89 -0.58
CA ALA A 129 -3.28 -20.74 0.87
C ALA A 129 -2.34 -19.65 1.40
N LEU A 130 -2.93 -18.50 1.74
CA LEU A 130 -2.26 -17.25 2.17
C LEU A 130 -1.34 -16.62 1.10
N PHE A 131 -1.79 -15.47 0.62
CA PHE A 131 -1.43 -14.87 -0.66
C PHE A 131 -0.02 -14.24 -0.63
N LEU A 132 0.80 -14.63 -1.60
CA LEU A 132 2.17 -14.16 -1.83
C LEU A 132 2.23 -13.54 -3.22
N LEU A 133 2.96 -12.44 -3.35
CA LEU A 133 3.52 -12.01 -4.64
C LEU A 133 4.77 -12.84 -4.87
N ILE A 134 5.10 -12.96 -6.14
CA ILE A 134 6.27 -13.62 -6.68
C ILE A 134 6.90 -12.63 -7.63
N TYR A 135 8.22 -12.58 -7.68
CA TYR A 135 8.93 -11.83 -8.71
C TYR A 135 10.25 -12.55 -8.99
N LYS A 136 10.55 -12.71 -10.28
CA LYS A 136 11.89 -12.97 -10.79
C LYS A 136 12.20 -11.85 -11.78
N ILE A 137 12.66 -10.69 -11.30
CA ILE A 137 13.43 -9.79 -12.17
C ILE A 137 14.80 -10.46 -12.31
N PHE A 138 15.07 -11.06 -13.47
CA PHE A 138 16.46 -11.19 -13.91
C PHE A 138 16.99 -9.76 -14.07
N TYR A 139 17.54 -9.18 -13.01
CA TYR A 139 18.53 -8.13 -13.20
C TYR A 139 19.66 -8.80 -13.98
N GLY A 140 19.90 -8.33 -15.20
CA GLY A 140 20.88 -8.92 -16.09
C GLY A 140 22.23 -9.10 -15.40
N CYS A 141 22.51 -10.31 -14.97
CA CYS A 141 23.86 -10.85 -14.95
C CYS A 141 23.91 -11.80 -16.14
N SER A 142 24.55 -11.34 -17.21
CA SER A 142 25.15 -12.23 -18.18
C SER A 142 26.11 -13.16 -17.43
N GLU A 143 25.73 -14.41 -17.18
CA GLU A 143 26.71 -15.45 -16.88
C GLU A 143 27.33 -15.88 -18.20
N HIS A 144 28.34 -15.10 -18.61
CA HIS A 144 29.45 -15.62 -19.39
C HIS A 144 30.41 -16.33 -18.43
N GLY A 145 30.75 -17.59 -18.76
CA GLY A 145 31.84 -18.38 -18.17
C GLY A 145 31.53 -18.90 -16.76
N TYR A 146 31.67 -20.19 -16.47
CA TYR A 146 32.72 -21.13 -16.87
C TYR A 146 32.16 -22.53 -17.15
#